data_AF-A0A1I5VUL3-F1
#
_entry.id   AF-A0A1I5VUL3-F1
#
_cell.length_a   1.000
_cell.length_b   1.000
_cell.length_c   1.000
_cell.angle_alpha   90.00
_cell.angle_beta   90.00
_cell.angle_gamma   90.00
#
_symmetry.space_group_name_H-M   'P 1'
#
loop_
_entity.id
_entity.type
_entity.pdbx_description
1 polymer ?
#
loop_
_entity_poly.entity_id
_entity_poly.type
_entity_poly.pdbx_seq_one_letter_code
_entity_poly.pdbx_strand_id
1 'polypeptide(L)'
;MYDDRGCDVFSINKDTLLPLYHKYRKWILDYNRIEIDHSLGVGLFNCYETSEEKEKRLKANRIKIKQSQINLSQVNTCHITHVLAIPNEFARECISEISETGFNIAIEDKSFDYIIKATKTEALALVDYQTELMFLYSKKYKGIYKGWSVKKLFN
;
A
#
# COMPACT_ATOMS: atom_id res chain seq x y z
N MET A 1 -1.29 9.62 -16.32
CA MET A 1 -0.33 8.87 -15.48
C MET A 1 0.78 9.84 -15.14
N TYR A 2 1.11 9.98 -13.87
CA TYR A 2 2.17 10.89 -13.43
C TYR A 2 3.18 10.11 -12.59
N ASP A 3 4.45 10.51 -12.64
CA ASP A 3 5.50 9.94 -11.80
C ASP A 3 5.94 10.89 -10.67
N ASP A 4 6.64 10.35 -9.69
CA ASP A 4 7.15 11.07 -8.53
C ASP A 4 8.32 12.03 -8.83
N ARG A 5 8.72 12.14 -10.11
CA ARG A 5 9.80 13.02 -10.62
C ARG A 5 9.26 14.15 -11.50
N GLY A 6 7.93 14.27 -11.63
CA GLY A 6 7.28 15.37 -12.36
C GLY A 6 7.03 15.10 -13.84
N CYS A 7 6.99 13.84 -14.27
CA CYS A 7 6.61 13.48 -15.64
C CYS A 7 5.13 13.11 -15.73
N ASP A 8 4.38 13.86 -16.55
CA ASP A 8 2.99 13.57 -16.89
C ASP A 8 2.89 12.92 -18.28
N VAL A 9 2.21 11.77 -18.33
CA VAL A 9 1.85 11.07 -19.56
C VAL A 9 0.33 11.00 -19.66
N PHE A 10 -0.22 11.52 -20.74
CA PHE A 10 -1.66 11.50 -21.02
C PHE A 10 -1.93 10.88 -22.39
N SER A 11 -3.10 10.24 -22.50
CA SER A 11 -3.64 9.68 -23.74
C SER A 11 -5.16 9.67 -23.64
N ILE A 12 -5.83 9.86 -24.77
CA ILE A 12 -7.28 9.71 -24.88
C ILE A 12 -7.67 8.22 -24.86
N ASN A 13 -6.78 7.35 -25.34
CA ASN A 13 -6.97 5.90 -25.31
C ASN A 13 -6.23 5.28 -24.13
N LYS A 14 -6.99 4.63 -23.24
CA LYS A 14 -6.50 3.85 -22.10
C LYS A 14 -5.54 2.73 -22.51
N ASP A 15 -5.81 2.05 -23.62
CA ASP A 15 -5.00 0.91 -24.08
C ASP A 15 -3.57 1.35 -24.45
N THR A 16 -3.40 2.61 -24.81
CA THR A 16 -2.07 3.21 -25.07
C THR A 16 -1.28 3.43 -23.78
N LEU A 17 -1.95 3.69 -22.65
CA LEU A 17 -1.30 3.89 -21.35
C LEU A 17 -0.95 2.57 -20.66
N LEU A 18 -1.67 1.50 -20.96
CA LEU A 18 -1.54 0.23 -20.24
C LEU A 18 -0.11 -0.38 -20.32
N PRO A 19 0.57 -0.44 -21.47
CA PRO A 19 1.95 -0.92 -21.53
C PRO A 19 2.93 -0.05 -20.74
N LEU A 20 2.72 1.27 -20.75
CA LEU A 20 3.55 2.22 -20.00
C LEU A 20 3.33 2.05 -18.50
N TYR A 21 2.07 1.86 -18.08
CA TYR A 21 1.73 1.57 -16.70
C TYR A 21 2.45 0.32 -16.21
N HIS A 22 2.35 -0.80 -16.92
CA HIS A 22 3.03 -2.04 -16.52
C HIS A 22 4.55 -1.89 -16.47
N LYS A 23 5.14 -1.08 -17.35
CA LYS A 23 6.59 -0.84 -17.40
C LYS A 23 7.09 0.06 -16.27
N TYR A 24 6.31 1.09 -15.89
CA TYR A 24 6.78 2.18 -15.03
C TYR A 24 6.00 2.33 -13.73
N ARG A 25 5.07 1.43 -13.41
CA ARG A 25 4.22 1.54 -12.21
C ARG A 25 4.97 1.70 -10.90
N LYS A 26 6.22 1.23 -10.81
CA LYS A 26 7.10 1.46 -9.64
C LYS A 26 7.40 2.94 -9.36
N TRP A 27 7.27 3.81 -10.36
CA TRP A 27 7.53 5.25 -10.25
C TRP A 27 6.27 6.08 -10.00
N ILE A 28 5.11 5.43 -10.01
CA ILE A 28 3.83 6.09 -9.73
C ILE A 28 3.66 6.19 -8.22
N LEU A 29 3.20 7.35 -7.74
CA LEU A 29 2.86 7.51 -6.33
C LEU A 29 1.79 6.49 -5.91
N ASP A 30 2.13 5.68 -4.90
CA ASP A 30 1.25 4.64 -4.39
C ASP A 30 -0.09 5.18 -3.87
N TYR A 31 -0.14 6.47 -3.51
CA TYR A 31 -1.35 7.17 -3.10
C TYR A 31 -2.47 7.07 -4.15
N ASN A 32 -2.15 7.23 -5.44
CA ASN A 32 -3.13 7.11 -6.53
C ASN A 32 -3.22 5.69 -7.11
N ARG A 33 -2.53 4.70 -6.53
CA ARG A 33 -2.49 3.33 -7.07
C ARG A 33 -3.89 2.75 -7.27
N ILE A 34 -4.74 2.83 -6.25
CA ILE A 34 -6.07 2.23 -6.25
C ILE A 34 -6.93 2.85 -7.37
N GLU A 35 -6.92 4.18 -7.49
CA GLU A 35 -7.68 4.91 -8.51
C GLU A 35 -7.20 4.59 -9.92
N ILE A 36 -5.88 4.53 -10.13
CA ILE A 36 -5.27 4.20 -11.43
C ILE A 36 -5.58 2.75 -11.80
N ASP A 37 -5.41 1.80 -10.88
CA ASP A 37 -5.75 0.39 -11.06
C ASP A 37 -7.22 0.22 -11.45
N HIS A 38 -8.12 0.96 -10.80
CA HIS A 38 -9.55 0.94 -11.11
C HIS A 38 -9.85 1.48 -12.50
N SER A 39 -9.25 2.61 -12.85
CA SER A 39 -9.37 3.23 -14.17
C SER A 39 -8.82 2.32 -15.27
N LEU A 40 -7.70 1.64 -14.99
CA LEU A 40 -7.02 0.76 -15.93
C LEU A 40 -7.54 -0.68 -15.94
N GLY A 41 -8.39 -1.08 -15.01
CA GLY A 41 -8.94 -2.44 -14.95
C GLY A 41 -7.89 -3.50 -14.61
N VAL A 42 -6.87 -3.13 -13.82
CA VAL A 42 -5.73 -3.99 -13.46
C VAL A 42 -5.46 -3.93 -11.96
N GLY A 43 -4.54 -4.75 -11.45
CA GLY A 43 -4.08 -4.69 -10.06
C GLY A 43 -5.25 -4.82 -9.08
N LEU A 44 -5.51 -3.77 -8.29
CA LEU A 44 -6.61 -3.70 -7.33
C LEU A 44 -7.99 -3.40 -7.92
N PHE A 45 -8.18 -3.54 -9.24
CA PHE A 45 -9.51 -3.46 -9.87
C PHE A 45 -10.52 -4.35 -9.15
N ASN A 46 -11.71 -3.80 -8.91
CA ASN A 46 -12.80 -4.40 -8.13
C ASN A 46 -12.51 -4.72 -6.66
N CYS A 47 -11.39 -4.24 -6.11
CA CYS A 47 -11.11 -4.31 -4.68
C CYS A 47 -11.53 -3.00 -3.99
N TYR A 48 -12.43 -3.11 -3.02
CA TYR A 48 -12.94 -1.97 -2.27
C TYR A 48 -13.04 -2.29 -0.77
N GLU A 49 -12.95 -1.24 0.02
CA GLU A 49 -13.43 -1.26 1.40
C GLU A 49 -14.92 -0.97 1.43
N THR A 50 -15.65 -1.65 2.30
CA THR A 50 -16.97 -1.17 2.71
C THR A 50 -16.83 0.10 3.55
N SER A 51 -17.92 0.86 3.69
CA SER A 51 -17.93 2.05 4.56
C SER A 51 -17.55 1.71 6.02
N GLU A 52 -17.97 0.54 6.50
CA GLU A 52 -17.64 0.05 7.84
C GLU A 52 -16.13 -0.30 7.98
N GLU A 53 -15.57 -1.00 6.99
CA GLU A 53 -14.14 -1.32 6.95
C GLU A 53 -13.29 -0.03 6.97
N LYS A 54 -13.66 0.94 6.14
CA LYS A 54 -13.00 2.25 6.07
C LYS A 54 -13.09 3.01 7.39
N GLU A 55 -14.27 3.10 8.00
CA GLU A 55 -14.44 3.80 9.28
C GLU A 55 -13.59 3.14 10.38
N LYS A 56 -13.61 1.81 10.46
CA LYS A 56 -12.83 1.04 11.43
C LYS A 56 -11.33 1.28 11.24
N ARG A 57 -10.84 1.28 9.99
CA ARG A 57 -9.44 1.54 9.66
C ARG A 57 -9.02 2.95 10.06
N LEU A 58 -9.77 3.98 9.66
CA LEU A 58 -9.47 5.37 10.00
C LEU A 58 -9.49 5.60 11.52
N LYS A 59 -10.44 5.00 12.25
CA LYS A 59 -10.49 5.06 13.71
C LYS A 59 -9.26 4.40 14.34
N ALA A 60 -8.87 3.21 13.87
CA ALA A 60 -7.68 2.52 14.35
C ALA A 60 -6.39 3.33 14.10
N ASN A 61 -6.26 3.94 12.92
CA ASN A 61 -5.12 4.79 12.57
C ASN A 61 -5.03 6.01 13.49
N ARG A 62 -6.15 6.73 13.70
CA ARG A 62 -6.19 7.90 14.61
C ARG A 62 -5.77 7.54 16.03
N ILE A 63 -6.24 6.40 16.55
CA ILE A 63 -5.85 5.93 17.89
C ILE A 63 -4.34 5.65 17.93
N LYS A 64 -3.83 4.92 16.93
CA LYS A 64 -2.43 4.51 16.88
C LYS A 64 -1.46 5.68 16.67
N ILE A 65 -1.83 6.65 15.84
CA ILE A 65 -1.09 7.91 15.68
C ILE A 65 -0.98 8.64 17.02
N LYS A 66 -2.09 8.80 17.77
CA LYS A 66 -2.06 9.44 19.09
C LYS A 66 -1.14 8.69 20.06
N GLN A 67 -1.16 7.36 20.03
CA GLN A 67 -0.29 6.52 20.87
C GLN A 67 1.20 6.63 20.49
N SER A 68 1.52 6.95 19.23
CA SER A 68 2.91 7.09 18.77
C SER A 68 3.63 8.33 19.34
N GLN A 69 2.88 9.31 19.87
CA GLN A 69 3.40 10.60 20.34
C GLN A 69 4.23 11.37 19.29
N ILE A 70 4.07 11.06 18.00
CA ILE A 70 4.72 11.76 16.90
C ILE A 70 3.90 13.00 16.55
N ASN A 71 4.53 14.16 16.57
CA ASN A 71 3.90 15.40 16.13
C ASN A 71 3.83 15.45 14.60
N LEU A 72 2.63 15.41 14.04
CA LEU A 72 2.43 15.45 12.59
C LEU A 72 2.66 16.84 11.96
N SER A 73 2.72 17.92 12.75
CA SER A 73 3.03 19.27 12.25
C SER A 73 4.53 19.57 12.15
N GLN A 74 5.37 18.62 12.58
CA GLN A 74 6.82 18.67 12.47
C GLN A 74 7.31 17.54 11.55
N VAL A 75 8.63 17.35 11.47
CA VAL A 75 9.21 16.21 10.76
C VAL A 75 8.68 14.91 11.36
N ASN A 76 7.84 14.23 10.58
CA ASN A 76 7.15 13.00 10.95
C ASN A 76 7.53 11.83 10.02
N THR A 77 8.65 11.94 9.31
CA THR A 77 9.19 10.88 8.46
C THR A 77 9.63 9.70 9.32
N CYS A 78 9.04 8.54 9.04
CA CYS A 78 9.24 7.32 9.81
C CYS A 78 9.41 6.11 8.89
N HIS A 79 9.97 5.04 9.43
CA HIS A 79 9.80 3.72 8.86
C HIS A 79 8.44 3.18 9.31
N ILE A 80 7.52 3.03 8.36
CA ILE A 80 6.17 2.50 8.57
C ILE A 80 6.16 1.08 8.01
N THR A 81 5.90 0.10 8.86
CA THR A 81 5.90 -1.32 8.47
C THR A 81 4.49 -1.89 8.60
N HIS A 82 3.96 -2.43 7.52
CA HIS A 82 2.67 -3.11 7.44
C HIS A 82 2.87 -4.62 7.46
N VAL A 83 1.99 -5.34 8.14
CA VAL A 83 2.06 -6.80 8.25
C VAL A 83 0.81 -7.42 7.65
N LEU A 84 1.01 -8.32 6.69
CA LEU A 84 -0.05 -9.11 6.05
C LEU A 84 0.26 -10.60 6.28
N ALA A 85 -0.77 -11.39 6.55
CA ALA A 85 -0.70 -12.84 6.51
C ALA A 85 -1.47 -13.30 5.26
N ILE A 86 -0.78 -13.91 4.30
CA ILE A 86 -1.37 -14.33 3.02
C ILE A 86 -1.25 -15.85 2.88
N PRO A 87 -2.32 -16.56 2.49
CA PRO A 87 -2.26 -18.00 2.22
C PRO A 87 -1.20 -18.34 1.18
N ASN A 88 -0.53 -19.49 1.36
CA ASN A 88 0.58 -19.92 0.51
C ASN A 88 0.23 -19.94 -0.99
N GLU A 89 -1.01 -20.30 -1.35
CA GLU A 89 -1.49 -20.35 -2.74
C GLU A 89 -1.46 -18.97 -3.44
N PHE A 90 -1.60 -17.88 -2.68
CA PHE A 90 -1.66 -16.51 -3.21
C PHE A 90 -0.40 -15.68 -2.90
N ALA A 91 0.46 -16.16 -2.01
CA ALA A 91 1.58 -15.40 -1.47
C ALA A 91 2.51 -14.86 -2.56
N ARG A 92 2.89 -15.70 -3.53
CA ARG A 92 3.82 -15.30 -4.60
C ARG A 92 3.26 -14.17 -5.45
N GLU A 93 1.98 -14.24 -5.83
CA GLU A 93 1.33 -13.20 -6.64
C GLU A 93 1.19 -11.90 -5.85
N CYS A 94 0.79 -11.99 -4.58
CA CYS A 94 0.71 -10.85 -3.68
C CYS A 94 2.06 -10.14 -3.52
N ILE A 95 3.13 -10.91 -3.29
CA ILE A 95 4.50 -10.38 -3.18
C ILE A 95 4.91 -9.69 -4.49
N SER A 96 4.67 -10.35 -5.63
CA SER A 96 4.98 -9.79 -6.94
C SER A 96 4.28 -8.45 -7.15
N GLU A 97 2.98 -8.36 -6.85
CA GLU A 97 2.23 -7.13 -7.05
C GLU A 97 2.63 -6.01 -6.07
N ILE A 98 2.87 -6.31 -4.78
CA ILE A 98 3.35 -5.31 -3.83
C ILE A 98 4.78 -4.86 -4.19
N SER A 99 5.63 -5.73 -4.76
CA SER A 99 6.99 -5.36 -5.19
C SER A 99 7.04 -4.35 -6.35
N GLU A 100 5.87 -4.05 -6.93
CA GLU A 100 5.66 -3.06 -7.99
C GLU A 100 5.24 -1.69 -7.45
N THR A 101 5.20 -1.57 -6.12
CA THR A 101 4.98 -0.33 -5.37
C THR A 101 6.30 0.22 -4.80
N GLY A 102 6.23 1.34 -4.09
CA GLY A 102 7.39 1.90 -3.38
C GLY A 102 7.73 1.22 -2.04
N PHE A 103 7.14 0.06 -1.71
CA PHE A 103 7.37 -0.63 -0.44
C PHE A 103 8.52 -1.64 -0.53
N ASN A 104 9.38 -1.65 0.50
CA ASN A 104 10.36 -2.71 0.71
C ASN A 104 9.69 -3.93 1.36
N ILE A 105 9.94 -5.12 0.83
CA ILE A 105 9.28 -6.36 1.28
C ILE A 105 10.26 -7.27 2.00
N ALA A 106 9.88 -7.73 3.19
CA ALA A 106 10.49 -8.85 3.89
C ALA A 106 9.45 -9.94 4.14
N ILE A 107 9.86 -11.21 4.07
CA ILE A 107 8.95 -12.36 4.13
C ILE A 107 9.43 -13.29 5.24
N GLU A 108 8.50 -13.76 6.05
CA GLU A 108 8.71 -14.87 6.98
C GLU A 108 7.75 -16.01 6.59
N ASP A 109 8.33 -17.15 6.23
CA ASP A 109 7.57 -18.36 5.89
C ASP A 109 7.05 -19.03 7.18
N LYS A 110 5.76 -19.33 7.20
CA LYS A 110 5.13 -20.18 8.21
C LYS A 110 4.37 -21.29 7.49
N SER A 111 4.21 -22.43 8.15
CA SER A 111 3.68 -23.68 7.56
C SER A 111 2.40 -23.55 6.72
N PHE A 112 1.56 -22.54 6.95
CA PHE A 112 0.29 -22.34 6.24
C PHE A 112 0.14 -20.96 5.57
N ASP A 113 0.87 -19.96 6.03
CA ASP A 113 0.74 -18.56 5.59
C ASP A 113 2.11 -17.91 5.45
N TYR A 114 2.25 -16.99 4.49
CA TYR A 114 3.38 -16.09 4.39
C TYR A 114 3.10 -14.82 5.18
N ILE A 115 4.00 -14.47 6.09
CA ILE A 115 3.96 -13.16 6.75
C ILE A 115 4.77 -12.18 5.89
N ILE A 116 4.06 -11.28 5.23
CA ILE A 116 4.64 -10.22 4.41
C ILE A 116 4.75 -8.97 5.28
N LYS A 117 5.97 -8.44 5.38
CA LYS A 117 6.29 -7.16 6.01
C LYS A 117 6.61 -6.14 4.91
N ALA A 118 5.66 -5.24 4.62
CA ALA A 118 5.82 -4.16 3.66
C ALA A 118 6.21 -2.87 4.39
N THR A 119 7.41 -2.35 4.14
CA THR A 119 7.95 -1.17 4.84
C THR A 119 8.18 -0.02 3.87
N LYS A 120 7.73 1.18 4.23
CA LYS A 120 7.99 2.41 3.50
C LYS A 120 8.53 3.49 4.44
N THR A 121 9.49 4.26 3.94
CA THR A 121 9.99 5.44 4.64
C THR A 121 9.21 6.65 4.16
N GLU A 122 8.31 7.17 4.98
CA GLU A 122 7.41 8.25 4.56
C GLU A 122 6.89 9.05 5.76
N ALA A 123 6.25 10.19 5.51
CA ALA A 123 5.55 10.97 6.51
C ALA A 123 4.41 10.15 7.13
N LEU A 124 4.36 10.07 8.47
CA LEU A 124 3.30 9.36 9.18
C LEU A 124 1.89 9.90 8.86
N ALA A 125 1.78 11.17 8.47
CA ALA A 125 0.52 11.78 8.03
C ALA A 125 -0.11 11.07 6.82
N LEU A 126 0.66 10.31 6.04
CA LEU A 126 0.19 9.58 4.87
C LEU A 126 -0.22 8.13 5.15
N VAL A 127 -0.23 7.69 6.42
CA VAL A 127 -0.51 6.29 6.77
C VAL A 127 -1.89 5.81 6.33
N ASP A 128 -2.88 6.70 6.21
CA ASP A 128 -4.24 6.31 5.83
C ASP A 128 -4.28 5.63 4.45
N TYR A 129 -3.63 6.20 3.43
CA TYR A 129 -3.59 5.55 2.11
C TYR A 129 -2.79 4.24 2.16
N GLN A 130 -1.68 4.20 2.92
CA GLN A 130 -0.85 2.99 3.02
C GLN A 130 -1.64 1.83 3.64
N THR A 131 -2.39 2.11 4.71
CA THR A 131 -3.23 1.10 5.37
C THR A 131 -4.39 0.63 4.48
N GLU A 132 -4.97 1.51 3.68
CA GLU A 132 -5.99 1.14 2.69
C GLU A 132 -5.40 0.19 1.65
N LEU A 133 -4.27 0.58 1.06
CA LEU A 133 -3.59 -0.19 0.04
C LEU A 133 -3.24 -1.60 0.54
N MET A 134 -2.62 -1.69 1.73
CA MET A 134 -2.25 -2.98 2.34
C MET A 134 -3.46 -3.81 2.75
N PHE A 135 -4.55 -3.17 3.21
CA PHE A 135 -5.80 -3.87 3.48
C PHE A 135 -6.39 -4.47 2.21
N LEU A 136 -6.45 -3.70 1.12
CA LEU A 136 -6.98 -4.18 -0.16
C LEU A 136 -6.13 -5.31 -0.76
N TYR A 137 -4.80 -5.23 -0.67
CA TYR A 137 -3.95 -6.36 -1.05
C TYR A 137 -4.27 -7.60 -0.23
N SER A 138 -4.40 -7.47 1.09
CA SER A 138 -4.79 -8.61 1.92
C SER A 138 -6.13 -9.21 1.51
N LYS A 139 -7.12 -8.35 1.20
CA LYS A 139 -8.47 -8.78 0.78
C LYS A 139 -8.47 -9.48 -0.58
N LYS A 140 -7.79 -8.89 -1.57
CA LYS A 140 -7.63 -9.46 -2.92
C LYS A 140 -7.07 -10.88 -2.88
N TYR A 141 -6.08 -11.11 -2.03
CA TYR A 141 -5.38 -12.39 -1.91
C TYR A 141 -5.86 -13.26 -0.74
N LYS A 142 -7.12 -13.06 -0.29
CA LYS A 142 -7.78 -13.84 0.76
C LYS A 142 -6.98 -13.98 2.06
N GLY A 143 -6.15 -12.98 2.35
CA GLY A 143 -5.33 -12.89 3.55
C GLY A 143 -5.92 -11.95 4.60
N ILE A 144 -5.08 -11.65 5.59
CA ILE A 144 -5.43 -10.81 6.74
C ILE A 144 -4.39 -9.72 6.91
N TYR A 145 -4.83 -8.47 6.85
CA TYR A 145 -4.02 -7.33 7.29
C TYR A 145 -3.95 -7.30 8.83
N LYS A 146 -2.75 -7.49 9.38
CA LYS A 146 -2.48 -7.55 10.83
C LYS A 146 -2.22 -6.16 11.44
N GLY A 147 -2.16 -5.12 10.62
CA GLY A 147 -1.90 -3.74 11.04
C GLY A 147 -0.50 -3.24 10.66
N TRP A 148 -0.16 -2.06 11.16
CA TRP A 148 1.11 -1.38 10.89
C TRP A 148 1.87 -1.07 12.18
N SER A 149 3.16 -0.79 12.11
CA SER A 149 3.99 -0.26 13.19
C SER A 149 4.86 0.88 12.66
N VAL A 150 5.41 1.70 13.57
CA VAL A 150 6.19 2.87 13.19
C VAL A 150 7.43 3.01 14.05
N LYS A 151 8.54 3.39 13.40
CA LYS A 151 9.80 3.76 14.04
C LYS A 151 10.26 5.11 13.47
N LYS A 152 10.55 6.09 14.34
CA LYS A 152 11.11 7.38 13.93
C LYS A 152 12.46 7.16 13.23
N LEU A 153 12.71 7.94 12.17
CA LEU A 153 13.98 7.86 11.44
C LEU A 153 15.13 8.49 12.22
N PHE A 154 14.83 9.52 13.01
CA PHE A 154 15.79 10.23 13.86
C PHE A 154 15.27 10.21 15.31
N ASN A 155 16.10 9.71 16.22
CA ASN A 155 15.89 9.80 17.67
C ASN A 155 16.71 10.98 18.21
#